data_AF-A0A0C3PP61-F1
#
_entry.id   AF-A0A0C3PP61-F1
#
_cell.length_a   1.000
_cell.length_b   1.000
_cell.length_c   1.000
_cell.angle_alpha   90.00
_cell.angle_beta   90.00
_cell.angle_gamma   90.00
#
_symmetry.space_group_name_H-M   'P 1'
#
loop_
_entity.id
_entity.type
_entity.pdbx_description
1 polymer ?
#
loop_
_entity_poly.entity_id
_entity_poly.type
_entity_poly.pdbx_seq_one_letter_code
_entity_poly.pdbx_strand_id
1 'polypeptide(L)'
;MRSSGKIHWVICYADHNEAEFWPTSDAATDGLNDWDAFTKEFLNYYPGASVKDHCYTKANLKTLLYHQVQKPMELLEDLRKYVCEFKCIFSLIQKKKLPGDYINEKFLEGFPPRFWNSLLT
;
A
#
# COMPACT_ATOMS: atom_id res chain seq x y z
N MET A 1 -9.66 -6.60 -19.05
CA MET A 1 -10.50 -5.58 -18.39
C MET A 1 -10.45 -4.31 -19.25
N ARG A 2 -11.58 -3.78 -19.73
CA ARG A 2 -11.60 -2.55 -20.54
C ARG A 2 -11.12 -1.36 -19.69
N SER A 3 -10.53 -0.35 -20.32
CA SER A 3 -10.00 0.87 -19.67
C SER A 3 -11.04 1.54 -18.75
N SER A 4 -12.31 1.51 -19.14
CA SER A 4 -13.45 2.02 -18.36
C SER A 4 -13.71 1.33 -17.04
N GLY A 5 -13.40 0.03 -16.97
CA GLY A 5 -13.47 -0.66 -15.69
C GLY A 5 -12.41 -0.14 -14.70
N LYS A 6 -11.23 0.25 -15.17
CA LYS A 6 -10.12 0.66 -14.29
C LYS A 6 -10.35 2.05 -13.70
N ILE A 7 -10.75 3.02 -14.52
CA ILE A 7 -11.01 4.40 -14.10
C ILE A 7 -12.16 4.43 -13.08
N HIS A 8 -13.24 3.68 -13.35
CA HIS A 8 -14.35 3.54 -12.42
C HIS A 8 -13.90 3.11 -11.02
N TRP A 9 -13.05 2.09 -10.91
CA TRP A 9 -12.57 1.62 -9.61
C TRP A 9 -11.64 2.60 -8.90
N VAL A 10 -10.81 3.36 -9.63
CA VAL A 10 -9.98 4.42 -9.04
C VAL A 10 -10.85 5.45 -8.35
N ILE A 11 -11.94 5.88 -9.00
CA ILE A 11 -12.88 6.87 -8.44
C ILE A 11 -13.69 6.27 -7.28
N CYS A 12 -14.19 5.03 -7.41
CA CYS A 12 -15.01 4.38 -6.38
C CYS A 12 -14.27 4.13 -5.06
N TYR A 13 -12.94 3.93 -5.11
CA TYR A 13 -12.13 3.68 -3.91
C TYR A 13 -11.31 4.90 -3.48
N ALA A 14 -11.47 6.03 -4.16
CA ALA A 14 -10.87 7.29 -3.75
C ALA A 14 -11.43 7.73 -2.39
N ASP A 15 -10.66 8.48 -1.62
CA ASP A 15 -11.18 9.05 -0.37
C ASP A 15 -12.31 10.07 -0.66
N HIS A 16 -13.02 10.51 0.39
CA HIS A 16 -14.18 11.39 0.20
C HIS A 16 -13.85 12.69 -0.56
N ASN A 17 -12.66 13.25 -0.37
CA ASN A 17 -12.27 14.50 -1.03
C ASN A 17 -11.91 14.24 -2.50
N GLU A 18 -11.26 13.12 -2.76
CA GLU A 18 -10.88 12.71 -4.12
C GLU A 18 -12.10 12.24 -4.94
N ALA A 19 -13.07 11.57 -4.31
CA ALA A 19 -14.29 11.08 -4.94
C ALA A 19 -15.21 12.22 -5.41
N GLU A 20 -15.16 13.40 -4.78
CA GLU A 20 -15.85 14.61 -5.25
C GLU A 20 -15.07 15.33 -6.36
N PHE A 21 -13.74 15.23 -6.34
CA PHE A 21 -12.86 15.88 -7.30
C PHE A 21 -12.91 15.21 -8.68
N TRP A 22 -12.75 13.88 -8.76
CA TRP A 22 -12.63 13.17 -10.04
C TRP A 22 -13.83 13.30 -10.98
N PRO A 23 -15.10 13.35 -10.52
CA PRO A 23 -16.24 13.59 -11.40
C PRO A 23 -16.23 14.94 -12.12
N THR A 24 -15.39 15.90 -11.71
CA THR A 24 -15.23 17.20 -12.38
C THR A 24 -14.15 17.22 -13.45
N SER A 25 -13.37 16.13 -13.56
CA SER A 25 -12.32 15.98 -14.57
C SER A 25 -12.89 15.42 -15.88
N ASP A 26 -12.57 16.09 -16.99
CA ASP A 26 -12.98 15.67 -18.33
C ASP A 26 -12.38 14.29 -18.68
N ALA A 27 -11.14 14.00 -18.30
CA ALA A 27 -10.56 12.67 -18.52
C ALA A 27 -11.16 11.57 -17.64
N ALA A 28 -11.81 11.91 -16.53
CA ALA A 28 -12.51 10.95 -15.69
C ALA A 28 -13.95 10.69 -16.14
N THR A 29 -14.57 11.64 -16.85
CA THR A 29 -15.97 11.57 -17.32
C THR A 29 -16.06 11.18 -18.81
N ASP A 30 -15.39 11.90 -19.70
CA ASP A 30 -15.30 11.58 -21.14
C ASP A 30 -14.22 10.51 -21.42
N GLY A 31 -13.16 10.52 -20.61
CA GLY A 31 -12.01 9.62 -20.73
C GLY A 31 -12.19 8.26 -20.06
N LEU A 32 -13.41 7.86 -19.65
CA LEU A 32 -13.66 6.49 -19.14
C LEU A 32 -13.12 5.42 -20.11
N ASN A 33 -12.97 5.67 -21.42
CA ASN A 33 -12.35 4.70 -22.32
C ASN A 33 -10.85 4.90 -22.59
N ASP A 34 -10.25 6.01 -22.18
CA ASP A 34 -8.84 6.35 -22.41
C ASP A 34 -8.05 6.43 -21.10
N TRP A 35 -7.43 5.30 -20.78
CA TRP A 35 -6.59 5.15 -19.59
C TRP A 35 -5.36 6.06 -19.61
N ASP A 36 -4.81 6.35 -20.78
CA ASP A 36 -3.57 7.12 -20.90
C ASP A 36 -3.84 8.61 -20.69
N ALA A 37 -4.95 9.12 -21.23
CA ALA A 37 -5.43 10.47 -20.96
C ALA A 37 -5.72 10.68 -19.46
N PHE A 38 -6.46 9.75 -18.84
CA PHE A 38 -6.75 9.78 -17.40
C PHE A 38 -5.46 9.75 -16.56
N THR A 39 -4.51 8.85 -16.89
CA THR A 39 -3.24 8.75 -16.15
C THR A 39 -2.42 10.04 -16.29
N LYS A 40 -2.38 10.65 -17.47
CA LYS A 40 -1.64 11.90 -17.69
C LYS A 40 -2.21 13.05 -16.86
N GLU A 41 -3.54 13.18 -16.81
CA GLU A 41 -4.20 14.18 -15.99
C GLU A 41 -4.03 13.89 -14.49
N PHE A 42 -4.15 12.62 -14.09
CA PHE A 42 -3.88 12.17 -12.73
C PHE A 42 -2.48 12.57 -12.26
N LEU A 43 -1.46 12.35 -13.08
CA LEU A 43 -0.09 12.72 -12.77
C LEU A 43 0.16 14.25 -12.75
N ASN A 44 -0.68 15.05 -13.40
CA ASN A 44 -0.59 16.51 -13.29
C ASN A 44 -1.05 16.99 -11.90
N TYR A 45 -2.13 16.42 -11.39
CA TYR A 45 -2.64 16.75 -10.05
C TYR A 45 -1.81 16.12 -8.94
N TYR A 46 -1.29 14.91 -9.19
CA TYR A 46 -0.48 14.14 -8.25
C TYR A 46 0.90 13.87 -8.85
N PRO A 47 1.77 14.89 -9.01
CA PRO A 47 3.09 14.71 -9.61
C PRO A 47 3.95 13.73 -8.80
N GLY A 48 3.71 13.60 -7.49
CA GLY A 48 4.33 12.59 -6.63
C GLY A 48 3.96 11.15 -6.98
N ALA A 49 2.84 10.90 -7.66
CA ALA A 49 2.47 9.57 -8.13
C ALA A 49 3.23 9.14 -9.40
N SER A 50 3.85 10.09 -10.13
CA SER A 50 4.71 9.80 -11.30
C SER A 50 6.06 9.22 -10.87
N VAL A 51 6.42 9.47 -9.61
CA VAL A 51 7.61 8.95 -8.98
C VAL A 51 7.40 7.46 -8.75
N LYS A 52 7.97 6.64 -9.63
CA LYS A 52 8.09 5.18 -9.41
C LYS A 52 8.88 4.82 -8.13
N ASP A 53 9.41 5.81 -7.41
CA ASP A 53 10.20 5.66 -6.18
C ASP A 53 9.37 5.52 -4.89
N HIS A 54 8.26 4.81 -4.93
CA HIS A 54 8.02 3.89 -3.80
C HIS A 54 8.87 2.64 -3.98
N CYS A 55 10.17 2.85 -4.23
CA CYS A 55 11.22 1.85 -4.14
C CYS A 55 11.39 1.55 -2.65
N TYR A 56 10.47 0.75 -2.10
CA TYR A 56 10.65 0.25 -0.76
C TYR A 56 11.98 -0.50 -0.71
N THR A 57 12.86 -0.04 0.18
CA THR A 57 14.17 -0.63 0.38
C THR A 57 14.15 -1.51 1.62
N LYS A 58 15.18 -2.35 1.77
CA LYS A 58 15.41 -3.07 3.03
C LYS A 58 15.50 -2.12 4.24
N ALA A 59 15.89 -0.85 4.04
CA ALA A 59 15.89 0.15 5.11
C ALA A 59 14.46 0.50 5.54
N ASN A 60 13.51 0.66 4.61
CA ASN A 60 12.11 0.93 4.93
C ASN A 60 11.49 -0.20 5.75
N LEU A 61 11.81 -1.46 5.41
CA LEU A 61 11.37 -2.60 6.22
C LEU A 61 11.96 -2.54 7.64
N LYS A 62 13.26 -2.26 7.79
CA LYS A 62 13.89 -2.13 9.12
C LYS A 62 13.25 -1.00 9.93
N THR A 63 12.99 0.14 9.30
CA THR A 63 12.33 1.29 9.93
C THR A 63 10.92 0.91 10.41
N LEU A 64 10.13 0.25 9.56
CA LEU A 64 8.80 -0.26 9.93
C LEU A 64 8.88 -1.17 11.15
N LEU A 65 9.76 -2.18 11.15
CA LEU A 65 9.91 -3.13 12.25
C LEU A 65 10.35 -2.42 13.54
N TYR A 66 11.33 -1.52 13.45
CA TYR A 66 11.84 -0.75 14.58
C TYR A 66 10.75 0.10 15.25
N HIS A 67 9.95 0.83 14.45
CA HIS A 67 8.84 1.61 14.98
C HIS A 67 7.72 0.71 15.53
N GLN A 68 7.43 -0.39 14.84
CA GLN A 68 6.34 -1.28 15.24
C GLN A 68 6.59 -1.92 16.60
N VAL A 69 7.81 -2.37 16.88
CA VAL A 69 8.18 -2.98 18.18
C VAL A 69 7.99 -2.00 19.34
N GLN A 70 8.17 -0.70 19.11
CA GLN A 70 8.00 0.34 20.13
C GLN A 70 6.56 0.76 20.32
N LYS A 71 5.71 0.57 19.30
CA LYS A 71 4.32 0.99 19.33
C LYS A 71 3.49 -0.03 20.11
N PRO A 72 2.80 0.38 21.20
CA PRO A 72 1.82 -0.49 21.82
C PRO A 72 0.65 -0.69 20.84
N MET A 73 0.45 -1.92 20.36
CA MET A 73 -0.71 -2.30 19.53
C MET A 73 -1.93 -2.48 20.45
N GLU A 74 -2.56 -1.38 20.82
CA GLU A 74 -3.74 -1.38 21.69
C GLU A 74 -5.03 -1.52 20.87
N LEU A 75 -5.00 -1.10 19.61
CA LEU A 75 -6.16 -1.12 18.72
C LEU A 75 -5.96 -2.11 17.57
N LEU A 76 -7.06 -2.75 17.15
CA LEU A 76 -7.08 -3.60 15.95
C LEU A 76 -6.61 -2.85 14.69
N GLU A 77 -6.86 -1.56 14.63
CA GLU A 77 -6.45 -0.71 13.50
C GLU A 77 -4.93 -0.61 13.38
N ASP A 78 -4.21 -0.61 14.51
CA ASP A 78 -2.75 -0.59 14.51
C ASP A 78 -2.18 -1.89 13.94
N LEU A 79 -2.81 -3.02 14.27
CA LEU A 79 -2.45 -4.32 13.71
C LEU A 79 -2.74 -4.37 12.20
N ARG A 80 -3.90 -3.87 11.76
CA ARG A 80 -4.23 -3.79 10.32
C ARG A 80 -3.21 -2.96 9.57
N LYS A 81 -2.89 -1.78 10.08
CA LYS A 81 -1.92 -0.87 9.46
C LYS A 81 -0.56 -1.57 9.31
N TYR A 82 -0.08 -2.20 10.37
CA TYR A 82 1.17 -2.96 10.32
C TYR A 82 1.14 -4.09 9.29
N VAL A 83 0.08 -4.91 9.27
CA VAL A 83 -0.06 -6.02 8.31
C VAL A 83 -0.05 -5.52 6.87
N CYS A 84 -0.80 -4.44 6.59
CA CYS A 84 -0.84 -3.84 5.25
C CYS A 84 0.51 -3.27 4.83
N GLU A 85 1.15 -2.48 5.69
CA GLU A 85 2.46 -1.88 5.41
C GLU A 85 3.53 -2.96 5.24
N PHE A 86 3.61 -3.94 6.14
CA PHE A 86 4.58 -5.03 6.03
C PHE A 86 4.42 -5.77 4.71
N LYS A 87 3.20 -6.19 4.34
CA LYS A 87 2.94 -6.89 3.09
C LYS A 87 3.32 -6.05 1.87
N CYS A 88 2.97 -4.76 1.87
CA CYS A 88 3.31 -3.84 0.79
C CYS A 88 4.83 -3.73 0.61
N ILE A 89 5.54 -3.30 1.66
CA ILE A 89 6.99 -3.13 1.68
C ILE A 89 7.71 -4.42 1.28
N PHE A 90 7.32 -5.52 1.89
CA PHE A 90 7.98 -6.80 1.70
C PHE A 90 7.77 -7.34 0.30
N SER A 91 6.56 -7.23 -0.27
CA SER A 91 6.28 -7.64 -1.66
C SER A 91 7.10 -6.86 -2.68
N LEU A 92 7.40 -5.58 -2.41
CA LEU A 92 8.12 -4.70 -3.32
C LEU A 92 9.65 -4.86 -3.21
N ILE A 93 10.15 -5.24 -2.04
CA ILE A 93 11.57 -5.61 -1.84
C ILE A 93 11.86 -7.02 -2.39
N GLN A 94 10.88 -7.92 -2.33
CA GLN A 94 11.05 -9.30 -2.74
C GLN A 94 10.97 -9.49 -4.26
N LYS A 95 12.13 -9.60 -4.90
CA LYS A 95 12.24 -9.98 -6.33
C LYS A 95 12.12 -11.50 -6.58
N LYS A 96 12.25 -12.32 -5.54
CA LYS A 96 12.18 -13.79 -5.62
C LYS A 96 11.26 -14.31 -4.52
N LYS A 97 10.49 -15.36 -4.82
CA LYS A 97 9.59 -16.03 -3.88
C LYS A 97 10.43 -16.74 -2.81
N LEU A 98 10.34 -16.30 -1.56
CA LEU A 98 10.98 -16.95 -0.41
C LEU A 98 10.03 -17.98 0.23
N PRO A 99 10.55 -18.93 1.03
CA PRO A 99 9.73 -19.83 1.82
C PRO A 99 8.79 -19.06 2.75
N GLY A 100 7.57 -19.54 2.94
CA GLY A 100 6.57 -18.89 3.80
C GLY A 100 7.08 -18.69 5.22
N ASP A 101 7.85 -19.65 5.74
CA ASP A 101 8.42 -19.60 7.09
C ASP A 101 9.35 -18.40 7.29
N TYR A 102 10.18 -18.08 6.28
CA TYR A 102 11.04 -16.90 6.32
C TYR A 102 10.24 -15.59 6.37
N ILE A 103 9.09 -15.55 5.68
CA ILE A 103 8.20 -14.38 5.69
C ILE A 103 7.58 -14.23 7.08
N ASN A 104 7.13 -15.33 7.67
CA ASN A 104 6.52 -15.36 9.00
C ASN A 104 7.52 -14.94 10.07
N GLU A 105 8.75 -15.46 10.03
CA GLU A 105 9.83 -15.04 10.94
C GLU A 105 10.09 -13.54 10.85
N LYS A 106 10.18 -12.98 9.62
CA LYS A 106 10.37 -11.54 9.43
C LYS A 106 9.18 -10.69 9.88
N PHE A 107 7.96 -11.21 9.77
CA PHE A 107 6.77 -10.56 10.28
C PHE A 107 6.78 -10.53 11.83
N LEU A 108 7.23 -11.60 12.48
CA LEU A 108 7.32 -11.66 13.94
C LEU A 108 8.32 -10.65 14.52
N GLU A 109 9.35 -10.25 13.77
CA GLU A 109 10.30 -9.20 14.17
C GLU A 109 9.63 -7.84 14.45
N GLY A 110 8.40 -7.59 13.98
CA GLY A 110 7.64 -6.38 14.30
C GLY A 110 6.95 -6.42 15.66
N PHE A 111 6.90 -7.58 16.32
CA PHE A 111 6.26 -7.73 17.62
C PHE A 111 7.30 -7.79 18.74
N PRO A 112 6.97 -7.25 19.93
CA PRO A 112 7.83 -7.42 21.10
C PRO A 112 8.07 -8.92 21.41
N PRO A 113 9.28 -9.31 21.87
CA PRO A 113 9.65 -10.72 22.09
C PRO A 113 8.69 -11.49 22.99
N ARG A 114 8.05 -10.82 23.95
CA ARG A 114 7.03 -11.40 24.84
C ARG A 114 5.84 -12.02 24.11
N PHE A 115 5.53 -11.56 22.89
CA PHE A 115 4.42 -12.09 22.09
C PHE A 115 4.81 -13.28 21.22
N TRP A 116 6.11 -13.52 20.99
CA TRP A 116 6.56 -14.59 20.09
C TRP A 116 6.16 -15.96 20.62
N ASN A 117 6.30 -16.17 21.93
CA ASN A 117 5.94 -17.44 22.59
C ASN A 117 4.43 -17.72 22.57
N SER A 118 3.58 -16.69 22.46
CA SER A 118 2.13 -16.82 22.42
C SER A 118 1.57 -16.99 21.00
N LEU A 119 2.39 -16.70 19.97
CA LEU A 119 2.01 -16.82 18.56
C LEU A 119 2.56 -18.10 17.90
N LEU A 120 3.46 -18.82 18.58
CA LEU A 120 4.10 -20.06 18.11
C LEU A 120 3.58 -21.33 18.82
N THR A 121 2.65 -21.19 19.77
CA THR A 121 1.87 -22.27 20.41
C THR A 121 0.49 -22.38 19.80
#